data_AF-A0A7W1YBF1-F1
#
_entry.id   AF-A0A7W1YBF1-F1
#
_cell.length_a   1.000
_cell.length_b   1.000
_cell.length_c   1.000
_cell.angle_alpha   90.00
_cell.angle_beta   90.00
_cell.angle_gamma   90.00
#
_symmetry.space_group_name_H-M   'P 1'
#
loop_
_entity.id
_entity.type
_entity.pdbx_description
1 polymer ?
#
loop_
_entity_poly.entity_id
_entity_poly.type
_entity_poly.pdbx_seq_one_letter_code
_entity_poly.pdbx_strand_id
1 'polypeptide(L)'
;MQPDENVVMGGSYSTNSASGLGLARVNPSGALDSTFGTKGLVTTFTSGGEITVLFIQGGGNILAIGVTSGSGGTDALTLVRYRAK
;
A
#
# COMPACT_ATOMS: atom_id res chain seq x y z
N MET A 1 -1.45 -13.20 -3.77
CA MET A 1 -0.14 -13.87 -3.55
C MET A 1 0.72 -13.65 -4.78
N GLN A 2 2.01 -13.39 -4.61
CA GLN A 2 2.96 -13.22 -5.72
C GLN A 2 3.59 -14.56 -6.13
N PRO A 3 4.28 -14.65 -7.29
CA PRO A 3 4.91 -15.88 -7.75
C PRO A 3 6.00 -16.42 -6.81
N ASP A 4 6.57 -15.58 -5.95
CA ASP A 4 7.56 -15.95 -4.94
C ASP A 4 6.94 -16.27 -3.57
N GLU A 5 5.64 -16.60 -3.56
CA GLU A 5 4.84 -16.94 -2.38
C GLU A 5 4.67 -15.82 -1.33
N ASN A 6 5.36 -14.70 -1.51
CA ASN A 6 5.16 -13.51 -0.70
C ASN A 6 3.76 -12.91 -0.95
N VAL A 7 3.24 -12.24 0.08
CA VAL A 7 1.94 -11.58 0.05
C VAL A 7 2.13 -10.09 0.22
N VAL A 8 1.53 -9.31 -0.68
CA VAL A 8 1.40 -7.86 -0.52
C VAL A 8 0.03 -7.56 0.07
N MET A 9 0.02 -6.79 1.13
CA MET A 9 -1.17 -6.26 1.80
C MET A 9 -1.19 -4.74 1.64
N GLY A 10 -2.39 -4.17 1.57
CA GLY A 10 -2.60 -2.74 1.47
C GLY A 10 -3.68 -2.28 2.43
N GLY A 11 -3.57 -1.04 2.91
CA GLY A 11 -4.59 -0.45 3.77
C GLY A 11 -4.27 1.00 4.11
N SER A 12 -4.82 1.46 5.22
CA SER A 12 -4.48 2.75 5.81
C SER A 12 -3.13 2.69 6.53
N TYR A 13 -2.42 3.81 6.52
CA TYR A 13 -1.21 4.04 7.30
C TYR A 13 -1.40 5.29 8.13
N SER A 14 -1.11 5.22 9.43
CA SER A 14 -1.24 6.36 10.33
C SER A 14 -0.11 6.39 11.35
N THR A 15 0.37 7.59 11.63
CA THR A 15 1.32 7.95 12.68
C THR A 15 0.75 9.10 13.48
N ASN A 16 1.45 9.53 14.53
CA ASN A 16 1.02 10.68 15.34
C ASN A 16 0.96 12.01 14.57
N SER A 17 1.62 12.11 13.41
CA SER A 17 1.74 13.37 12.66
C SER A 17 1.30 13.28 11.20
N ALA A 18 0.99 12.08 10.71
CA ALA A 18 0.70 11.87 9.30
C ALA A 18 -0.15 10.61 9.09
N SER A 19 -1.01 10.65 8.08
CA SER A 19 -1.81 9.51 7.63
C SER A 19 -1.69 9.32 6.11
N GLY A 20 -2.20 8.20 5.62
CA GLY A 20 -2.32 7.93 4.20
C GLY A 20 -2.45 6.45 3.90
N LEU A 21 -1.79 6.02 2.82
CA LEU A 21 -1.89 4.67 2.29
C LEU A 21 -0.61 3.90 2.60
N GLY A 22 -0.75 2.61 2.94
CA GLY A 22 0.36 1.73 3.25
C GLY A 22 0.29 0.42 2.47
N LEU A 23 1.45 -0.03 1.98
CA LEU A 23 1.67 -1.39 1.53
C LEU A 23 2.66 -2.09 2.47
N ALA A 24 2.39 -3.35 2.78
CA ALA A 24 3.33 -4.24 3.46
C ALA A 24 3.52 -5.51 2.62
N ARG A 25 4.74 -6.03 2.58
CA ARG A 25 5.01 -7.35 2.00
C ARG A 25 5.50 -8.29 3.06
N VAL A 26 4.89 -9.46 3.15
CA VAL A 26 5.24 -10.52 4.09
C VAL A 26 5.59 -11.80 3.36
N ASN A 27 6.49 -12.57 3.95
CA ASN A 27 6.85 -13.89 3.47
C ASN A 27 5.90 -14.98 4.01
N PRO A 28 6.03 -16.24 3.57
CA PRO A 28 5.17 -17.33 4.05
C PRO A 28 5.26 -17.60 5.55
N SER A 29 6.35 -17.20 6.22
CA SER A 29 6.46 -17.29 7.69
C SER A 29 5.80 -16.12 8.43
N GLY A 30 5.23 -15.15 7.70
CA GLY A 30 4.56 -13.97 8.23
C GLY A 30 5.51 -12.82 8.59
N ALA A 31 6.82 -12.97 8.37
CA ALA A 31 7.78 -11.89 8.59
C ALA A 31 7.77 -10.89 7.44
N LEU A 32 8.03 -9.62 7.74
CA LEU A 32 8.16 -8.58 6.71
C LEU A 32 9.33 -8.90 5.77
N ASP A 33 9.09 -8.79 4.47
CA ASP A 33 10.13 -8.88 3.44
C ASP A 33 10.94 -7.59 3.42
N SER A 34 12.14 -7.61 4.02
CA SER A 34 13.01 -6.45 4.13
C SER A 34 13.47 -5.87 2.78
N THR A 35 13.33 -6.61 1.68
CA THR A 35 13.68 -6.17 0.32
C THR A 35 12.58 -5.33 -0.33
N PHE A 36 11.37 -5.30 0.24
CA PHE A 36 10.25 -4.51 -0.26
C PHE A 36 10.22 -3.12 0.36
N GLY A 37 10.35 -2.08 -0.47
CA GLY A 37 10.29 -0.70 -0.02
C GLY A 37 11.33 -0.39 1.06
N THR A 38 10.89 0.27 2.13
CA THR A 38 11.71 0.54 3.32
C THR A 38 11.33 -0.46 4.41
N LYS A 39 12.18 -1.47 4.63
CA LYS A 39 11.99 -2.49 5.68
C LYS A 39 10.65 -3.24 5.57
N GLY A 40 10.21 -3.56 4.35
CA GLY A 40 8.96 -4.27 4.09
C GLY A 40 7.73 -3.39 3.93
N LEU A 41 7.90 -2.07 3.92
CA LEU A 41 6.80 -1.10 3.84
C LEU A 41 7.00 -0.10 2.71
N VAL A 42 5.90 0.28 2.07
CA VAL A 42 5.81 1.45 1.19
C VAL A 42 4.67 2.32 1.70
N THR A 43 4.95 3.58 1.96
CA THR A 43 3.95 4.55 2.44
C THR A 43 3.72 5.64 1.42
N THR A 44 2.49 6.12 1.33
CA THR A 44 2.12 7.28 0.51
C THR A 44 1.28 8.18 1.38
N PHE A 45 1.86 9.31 1.78
CA PHE A 45 1.18 10.27 2.63
C PHE A 45 0.09 11.01 1.85
N THR A 46 -1.10 11.07 2.45
CA THR A 46 -2.28 11.76 1.93
C THR A 46 -2.99 12.42 3.12
N SER A 47 -4.13 13.09 2.90
CA SER A 47 -5.00 13.59 3.97
C SER A 47 -5.82 12.49 4.65
N GLY A 48 -5.21 11.31 4.85
CA GLY A 48 -5.89 10.06 5.23
C GLY A 48 -6.30 9.24 4.02
N GLY A 49 -6.68 7.99 4.26
CA GLY A 49 -7.17 7.09 3.23
C GLY A 49 -7.02 5.63 3.57
N GLU A 50 -7.64 4.80 2.74
CA GLU A 50 -7.63 3.35 2.85
C GLU A 50 -7.54 2.74 1.44
N ILE A 51 -6.63 1.79 1.27
CA ILE A 51 -6.58 0.94 0.08
C ILE A 51 -7.62 -0.15 0.25
N THR A 52 -8.56 -0.26 -0.69
CA THR A 52 -9.60 -1.29 -0.70
C THR A 52 -9.29 -2.42 -1.67
N VAL A 53 -8.53 -2.14 -2.73
CA VAL A 53 -8.19 -3.15 -3.74
C VAL A 53 -6.73 -3.02 -4.17
N LEU A 54 -6.06 -4.17 -4.31
CA LEU A 54 -4.73 -4.29 -4.90
C LEU A 54 -4.77 -5.17 -6.14
N PHE A 55 -4.19 -4.68 -7.23
CA PHE A 55 -3.88 -5.45 -8.42
C PHE A 55 -2.37 -5.56 -8.55
N ILE A 56 -1.85 -6.77 -8.38
CA ILE A 56 -0.44 -7.08 -8.61
C ILE A 56 -0.25 -7.37 -10.10
N GLN A 57 0.56 -6.56 -10.75
CA GLN A 57 0.89 -6.65 -12.17
C GLN A 57 2.20 -7.44 -12.38
N GLY A 58 2.45 -7.87 -13.62
CA GLY A 58 3.74 -8.44 -14.01
C GLY A 58 4.92 -7.51 -13.71
N GLY A 59 6.08 -8.10 -13.40
CA GLY A 59 7.29 -7.36 -13.05
C GLY A 59 7.25 -6.67 -11.68
N GLY A 60 6.35 -7.07 -10.78
CA GLY A 60 6.30 -6.58 -9.39
C GLY A 60 5.62 -5.21 -9.21
N ASN A 61 5.04 -4.63 -10.26
CA ASN A 61 4.26 -3.40 -10.15
C ASN A 61 2.93 -3.66 -9.44
N ILE A 62 2.41 -2.66 -8.72
CA ILE A 62 1.16 -2.77 -7.98
C ILE A 62 0.29 -1.56 -8.31
N LEU A 63 -0.98 -1.80 -8.63
CA LEU A 63 -2.01 -0.79 -8.71
C LEU A 63 -2.90 -0.89 -7.46
N ALA A 64 -3.00 0.19 -6.71
CA ALA A 64 -3.84 0.30 -5.53
C ALA A 64 -5.03 1.22 -5.83
N ILE A 65 -6.23 0.77 -5.46
CA ILE A 65 -7.46 1.56 -5.51
C ILE A 65 -7.94 1.72 -4.08
N GLY A 66 -8.44 2.91 -3.77
CA GLY A 66 -8.94 3.19 -2.44
C GLY A 66 -9.70 4.51 -2.39
N VAL A 67 -9.87 4.97 -1.16
CA VAL A 67 -10.44 6.29 -0.86
C VAL A 67 -9.43 7.11 -0.08
N THR A 68 -9.45 8.41 -0.29
CA THR A 68 -8.72 9.38 0.54
C THR A 68 -9.67 10.45 1.00
N SER A 69 -9.51 10.92 2.22
CA SER A 69 -10.35 11.98 2.77
C SER A 69 -9.93 13.32 2.15
N GLY A 70 -10.81 13.93 1.38
CA GLY A 70 -10.67 15.27 0.81
C GLY A 70 -10.95 16.37 1.83
N SER A 71 -10.70 17.61 1.42
CA SER A 71 -11.04 18.79 2.22
C SER A 71 -12.54 18.84 2.51
N GLY A 72 -12.92 19.09 3.77
CA GLY A 72 -14.33 19.18 4.18
C GLY A 72 -15.02 17.84 4.47
N GLY A 73 -14.26 16.75 4.63
CA GLY A 73 -14.79 15.44 5.06
C GLY A 73 -15.45 14.62 3.94
N THR A 74 -15.12 14.91 2.69
CA THR A 74 -15.62 14.14 1.54
C THR A 74 -14.59 13.09 1.12
N ASP A 75 -15.00 11.86 0.88
CA ASP A 75 -14.10 10.85 0.34
C ASP A 75 -13.96 10.98 -1.18
N ALA A 76 -12.73 10.87 -1.67
CA ALA A 76 -12.41 10.86 -3.10
C ALA A 76 -11.82 9.51 -3.50
N LEU A 77 -12.20 9.02 -4.69
CA LEU A 77 -11.55 7.88 -5.31
C LEU A 77 -10.07 8.19 -5.53
N THR A 78 -9.21 7.30 -5.06
CA THR A 78 -7.76 7.42 -5.23
C THR A 78 -7.21 6.18 -5.94
N LEU A 79 -6.35 6.45 -6.92
CA LEU A 79 -5.65 5.45 -7.72
C LEU A 79 -4.15 5.69 -7.64
N VAL A 80 -3.40 4.72 -7.13
CA VAL A 80 -1.93 4.83 -6.97
C VAL A 80 -1.25 3.66 -7.66
N ARG A 81 -0.24 3.98 -8.49
CA ARG A 81 0.63 2.97 -9.10
C ARG A 81 1.99 2.96 -8.41
N TYR A 82 2.30 1.84 -7.77
CA TYR A 82 3.63 1.55 -7.21
C TYR A 82 4.45 0.76 -8.23
N ARG A 83 5.68 1.20 -8.46
CA ARG A 83 6.57 0.58 -9.44
C ARG A 83 7.66 -0.25 -8.75
N ALA A 84 7.95 -1.41 -9.31
CA ALA A 84 9.16 -2.15 -8.96
C ALA A 84 10.39 -1.36 -9.40
N LYS A 85 11.46 -1.45 -8.61
CA LYS A 85 12.79 -0.96 -8.99
C LYS A 85 13.60 -2.08 -9.62
#